data_AF-A0A645J5A7-F1
#
_entry.id   AF-A0A645J5A7-F1
#
_cell.length_a   1.000
_cell.length_b   1.000
_cell.length_c   1.000
_cell.angle_alpha   90.00
_cell.angle_beta   90.00
_cell.angle_gamma   90.00
#
_symmetry.space_group_name_H-M   'P 1'
#
loop_
_entity.id
_entity.type
_entity.pdbx_description
1 polymer ?
#
loop_
_entity_poly.entity_id
_entity_poly.type
_entity_poly.pdbx_seq_one_letter_code
_entity_poly.pdbx_strand_id
1 'polypeptide(L)'
;MARNPQWQAQLLALPLAQRRAQGRSARAQSEARKHSPEAFYGDVDTPSALQWLAAAQSRTLIHGHTHRPAEHVLAPAARRVVLSDWDLSAATPRAEVMRLTAGGLERVDLVPK
;
A
#
# COMPACT_ATOMS: atom_id res chain seq x y z
N MET A 1 19.39 -1.69 5.72
CA MET A 1 20.30 -2.85 5.88
C MET A 1 20.53 -3.61 4.58
N ALA A 2 19.49 -4.12 3.89
CA ALA A 2 19.65 -4.97 2.69
C ALA A 2 20.38 -4.32 1.48
N ARG A 3 20.44 -2.98 1.42
CA ARG A 3 21.17 -2.21 0.39
C ARG A 3 22.62 -1.83 0.80
N ASN A 4 23.08 -2.25 1.98
CA ASN A 4 24.46 -1.97 2.43
C ASN A 4 25.44 -2.97 1.77
N PRO A 5 26.48 -2.49 1.05
CA PRO A 5 27.43 -3.37 0.36
C PRO A 5 28.17 -4.36 1.28
N GLN A 6 28.56 -3.94 2.47
CA GLN A 6 29.26 -4.79 3.44
C GLN A 6 28.36 -5.93 3.92
N TRP A 7 27.08 -5.63 4.17
CA TRP A 7 26.08 -6.63 4.54
C TRP A 7 25.84 -7.64 3.41
N GLN A 8 25.77 -7.17 2.16
CA GLN A 8 25.61 -8.03 0.99
C GLN A 8 26.80 -8.97 0.83
N ALA A 9 28.03 -8.46 0.96
CA ALA A 9 29.24 -9.27 0.85
C ALA A 9 29.29 -10.37 1.93
N GLN A 10 28.97 -10.03 3.19
CA GLN A 10 28.91 -10.99 4.29
C GLN A 10 27.83 -12.06 4.05
N LEU A 11 26.64 -11.67 3.60
CA LEU A 11 25.58 -12.61 3.29
C LEU A 11 25.99 -13.56 2.15
N LEU A 12 26.59 -13.03 1.08
CA LEU A 12 26.98 -13.80 -0.10
C LEU A 12 28.12 -14.77 0.15
N ALA A 13 28.96 -14.51 1.16
CA ALA A 13 30.03 -15.42 1.59
C ALA A 13 29.51 -16.68 2.30
N LEU A 14 28.23 -16.71 2.73
CA LEU A 14 27.65 -17.87 3.40
C LEU A 14 27.24 -18.98 2.41
N PRO A 15 27.29 -20.27 2.82
CA PRO A 15 26.70 -21.37 2.06
C PRO A 15 25.24 -21.11 1.68
N LEU A 16 24.82 -21.62 0.52
CA LEU A 16 23.47 -21.40 -0.01
C LEU A 16 22.36 -21.76 0.99
N ALA A 17 22.52 -22.85 1.74
CA ALA A 17 21.55 -23.29 2.73
C ALA A 17 21.33 -22.23 3.83
N GLN A 18 22.41 -21.59 4.31
CA GLN A 18 22.36 -20.56 5.34
C GLN A 18 21.72 -19.26 4.79
N ARG A 19 22.09 -18.84 3.57
CA ARG A 19 21.44 -17.70 2.89
C ARG A 19 19.93 -17.89 2.76
N ARG A 20 19.50 -19.09 2.35
CA ARG A 20 18.07 -19.43 2.23
C ARG A 20 17.36 -19.43 3.58
N ALA A 21 18.02 -19.93 4.64
CA ALA A 21 17.46 -19.92 5.99
C ALA A 21 17.23 -18.48 6.50
N GLN A 22 18.21 -17.59 6.32
CA GLN A 22 18.06 -16.18 6.68
C GLN A 22 16.95 -15.49 5.88
N GLY A 23 16.86 -15.75 4.57
CA GLY A 23 15.78 -15.22 3.74
C GLY A 23 14.39 -15.72 4.15
N ARG A 24 14.26 -16.98 4.57
CA ARG A 24 12.98 -17.50 5.14
C ARG A 24 12.64 -16.83 6.47
N SER A 25 13.60 -16.69 7.37
CA SER A 25 13.41 -16.02 8.66
C SER A 25 12.95 -14.56 8.46
N ALA A 26 13.61 -13.82 7.57
CA ALA A 26 13.23 -12.45 7.25
C ALA A 26 11.81 -12.36 6.66
N ARG A 27 11.41 -13.30 5.79
CA ARG A 27 10.04 -13.39 5.28
C ARG A 27 9.04 -13.70 6.38
N ALA A 28 9.30 -14.70 7.22
CA ALA A 28 8.42 -15.07 8.32
C ALA A 28 8.22 -13.89 9.30
N GLN A 29 9.29 -13.19 9.64
CA GLN A 29 9.21 -11.97 10.46
C GLN A 29 8.45 -10.84 9.75
N SER A 30 8.61 -10.72 8.43
CA SER A 30 7.86 -9.74 7.65
C SER A 30 6.37 -10.06 7.68
N GLU A 31 5.97 -11.28 7.36
CA GLU A 31 4.56 -11.71 7.40
C GLU A 31 3.98 -11.57 8.80
N ALA A 32 4.69 -11.99 9.84
CA ALA A 32 4.25 -11.83 11.22
C ALA A 32 4.00 -10.36 11.58
N ARG A 33 4.85 -9.44 11.10
CA ARG A 33 4.61 -8.00 11.25
C ARG A 33 3.35 -7.57 10.51
N LYS A 34 3.11 -8.00 9.27
CA LYS A 34 1.88 -7.62 8.52
C LYS A 34 0.59 -7.99 9.24
N HIS A 35 0.60 -9.06 10.01
CA HIS A 35 -0.55 -9.52 10.80
C HIS A 35 -0.67 -8.83 12.17
N SER A 36 0.28 -7.96 12.54
CA SER A 36 0.11 -7.11 13.72
C SER A 36 -0.93 -6.03 13.41
N PRO A 37 -1.95 -5.83 14.26
CA PRO A 37 -2.89 -4.71 14.15
C PRO A 37 -2.21 -3.33 14.09
N GLU A 38 -0.97 -3.25 14.56
CA GLU A 38 -0.13 -2.05 14.63
C GLU A 38 0.77 -1.86 13.41
N ALA A 39 0.78 -2.81 12.46
CA ALA A 39 1.60 -2.69 11.26
C ALA A 39 1.07 -1.61 10.33
N PHE A 40 1.53 -0.40 10.60
CA PHE A 40 1.43 0.74 9.71
C PHE A 40 2.25 0.43 8.44
N TYR A 41 1.57 -0.13 7.43
CA TYR A 41 2.03 0.06 6.06
C TYR A 41 2.03 1.57 5.81
N GLY A 42 3.20 2.11 5.45
CA GLY A 42 3.37 3.53 5.19
C GLY A 42 2.26 4.03 4.26
N ASP A 43 1.61 5.14 4.64
CA ASP A 43 0.67 5.80 3.75
C ASP A 43 1.43 6.61 2.69
N VAL A 44 0.71 7.07 1.66
CA VAL A 44 1.27 7.95 0.64
C VAL A 44 1.68 9.27 1.28
N ASP A 45 2.94 9.65 1.07
CA ASP A 45 3.49 10.95 1.45
C ASP A 45 2.86 12.08 0.59
N THR A 46 2.29 13.09 1.24
CA THR A 46 1.58 14.19 0.57
C THR A 46 2.46 14.99 -0.39
N PRO A 47 3.68 15.44 -0.02
CA PRO A 47 4.60 16.07 -0.97
C PRO A 47 4.88 15.25 -2.22
N SER A 48 5.11 13.94 -2.06
CA SER A 48 5.34 13.03 -3.18
C SER A 48 4.11 12.91 -4.08
N ALA A 49 2.92 12.78 -3.50
CA ALA A 49 1.67 12.75 -4.25
C ALA A 49 1.43 14.04 -5.07
N LEU A 50 1.72 15.21 -4.48
CA LEU A 50 1.59 16.48 -5.18
C LEU A 50 2.59 16.61 -6.35
N GLN A 51 3.82 16.13 -6.18
CA GLN A 51 4.81 16.08 -7.27
C GLN A 51 4.34 15.19 -8.43
N TRP A 52 3.80 14.01 -8.13
CA TRP A 52 3.26 13.12 -9.16
C TRP A 52 2.05 13.71 -9.88
N LEU A 53 1.15 14.36 -9.14
CA LEU A 53 0.00 15.05 -9.72
C LEU A 53 0.43 16.18 -10.66
N ALA A 54 1.41 16.99 -10.25
CA ALA A 54 1.95 18.05 -11.09
C ALA A 54 2.61 17.49 -12.37
N ALA A 55 3.44 16.45 -12.23
CA ALA A 55 4.10 15.79 -13.37
C ALA A 55 3.09 15.17 -14.35
N ALA A 56 1.99 14.63 -13.84
CA ALA A 56 0.92 14.04 -14.65
C ALA A 56 -0.12 15.06 -15.14
N GLN A 57 0.03 16.35 -14.79
CA GLN A 57 -0.97 17.41 -15.05
C GLN A 57 -2.39 17.02 -14.59
N SER A 58 -2.48 16.33 -13.45
CA SER A 58 -3.73 15.81 -12.88
C SER A 58 -4.07 16.48 -11.55
N ARG A 59 -5.35 16.44 -11.19
CA ARG A 59 -5.89 16.92 -9.91
C ARG A 59 -6.33 15.78 -8.98
N THR A 60 -6.25 14.53 -9.43
CA THR A 60 -6.78 13.39 -8.70
C THR A 60 -5.83 12.20 -8.80
N LEU A 61 -5.36 11.73 -7.66
CA LEU A 61 -4.58 10.51 -7.53
C LEU A 61 -5.53 9.40 -7.06
N ILE A 62 -5.68 8.34 -7.85
CA ILE A 62 -6.45 7.15 -7.46
C ILE A 62 -5.46 6.00 -7.24
N HIS A 63 -5.48 5.39 -6.05
CA HIS A 63 -4.58 4.27 -5.73
C HIS A 63 -5.21 3.29 -4.73
N GLY A 64 -4.61 2.09 -4.59
CA GLY A 64 -4.97 1.11 -3.56
C GLY A 64 -3.83 0.92 -2.55
N HIS A 65 -3.47 -0.34 -2.28
CA HIS A 65 -2.34 -0.78 -1.44
C HIS A 65 -2.43 -0.48 0.06
N THR A 66 -3.00 0.65 0.48
CA THR A 66 -3.05 1.02 1.91
C THR A 66 -4.25 0.41 2.66
N HIS A 67 -5.25 -0.14 1.94
CA HIS A 67 -6.44 -0.79 2.50
C HIS A 67 -7.27 0.16 3.40
N ARG A 68 -7.23 1.46 3.08
CA ARG A 68 -7.91 2.53 3.82
C ARG A 68 -8.82 3.32 2.88
N PRO A 69 -9.95 2.73 2.43
CA PRO A 69 -10.84 3.39 1.48
C PRO A 69 -11.31 4.74 2.02
N ALA A 70 -10.93 5.82 1.34
CA ALA A 70 -11.26 7.19 1.72
C ALA A 70 -10.95 8.15 0.58
N GLU A 71 -11.52 9.35 0.65
CA GLU A 71 -11.10 10.50 -0.16
C GLU A 71 -10.43 11.53 0.76
N HIS A 72 -9.30 12.07 0.31
CA HIS A 72 -8.51 13.04 1.05
C HIS A 72 -8.22 14.25 0.18
N VAL A 73 -8.38 15.44 0.75
CA VAL A 73 -7.88 16.68 0.15
C VAL A 73 -6.39 16.76 0.42
N LEU A 74 -5.59 16.88 -0.65
CA LEU A 74 -4.14 17.12 -0.56
C LEU A 74 -3.82 18.62 -0.64
N ALA A 75 -4.59 19.37 -1.42
CA ALA A 75 -4.51 20.83 -1.58
C ALA A 75 -5.85 21.35 -2.17
N PRO A 76 -6.10 22.68 -2.26
CA PRO A 76 -7.37 23.24 -2.74
C PRO A 76 -7.89 22.70 -4.09
N ALA A 77 -7.01 22.21 -4.97
CA ALA A 77 -7.37 21.62 -6.27
C ALA A 77 -6.77 20.22 -6.49
N ALA A 78 -6.32 19.54 -5.43
CA ALA A 78 -5.69 18.23 -5.50
C ALA A 78 -6.30 17.28 -4.47
N ARG A 79 -6.70 16.09 -4.92
CA ARG A 79 -7.26 15.05 -4.05
C ARG A 79 -6.61 13.69 -4.27
N ARG A 80 -6.69 12.85 -3.24
CA ARG A 80 -6.29 11.45 -3.22
C ARG A 80 -7.51 10.59 -2.93
N VAL A 81 -7.77 9.62 -3.79
CA VAL A 81 -8.85 8.65 -3.64
C VAL A 81 -8.22 7.28 -3.44
N VAL A 82 -8.46 6.69 -2.27
CA VAL A 82 -7.97 5.37 -1.91
C VAL A 82 -9.06 4.34 -2.22
N LEU A 83 -8.71 3.32 -3.00
CA LEU A 83 -9.55 2.17 -3.31
C LEU A 83 -9.61 1.21 -2.12
N SER A 84 -10.77 0.58 -1.95
CA SER A 84 -10.96 -0.48 -0.98
C SER A 84 -10.19 -1.74 -1.38
N ASP A 85 -9.74 -2.50 -0.39
CA ASP A 85 -9.43 -3.92 -0.53
C ASP A 85 -10.71 -4.76 -0.40
N TRP A 86 -10.60 -6.07 -0.66
CA TRP A 86 -11.75 -6.99 -0.67
C TRP A 86 -11.68 -7.97 0.50
N ASP A 87 -11.32 -7.45 1.67
CA ASP A 87 -11.27 -8.23 2.90
C ASP A 87 -12.66 -8.26 3.56
N LEU A 88 -13.44 -9.25 3.16
CA LEU A 88 -14.75 -9.56 3.75
C LEU A 88 -14.64 -10.15 5.17
N SER A 89 -13.43 -10.51 5.61
CA SER A 89 -13.19 -11.13 6.92
C SER A 89 -12.71 -10.14 8.00
N ALA A 90 -12.43 -8.89 7.62
CA ALA A 90 -12.06 -7.85 8.58
C ALA A 90 -13.21 -7.49 9.54
N ALA A 91 -12.86 -6.85 10.66
CA ALA A 91 -13.83 -6.39 11.67
C ALA A 91 -14.97 -5.53 11.07
N THR A 92 -14.65 -4.75 10.05
CA THR A 92 -15.64 -4.17 9.13
C THR A 92 -15.36 -4.77 7.76
N PRO A 93 -16.26 -5.61 7.21
CA PRO A 93 -16.12 -6.16 5.87
C PRO A 93 -15.95 -5.04 4.85
N ARG A 94 -14.99 -5.21 3.95
CA ARG A 94 -14.70 -4.24 2.89
C ARG A 94 -14.79 -4.93 1.54
N ALA A 95 -15.63 -4.39 0.66
CA ALA A 95 -15.67 -4.75 -0.74
C ALA A 95 -16.28 -3.58 -1.50
N GLU A 96 -15.45 -2.74 -2.12
CA GLU A 96 -15.93 -1.63 -2.94
C GLU A 96 -15.32 -1.70 -4.34
N VAL A 97 -16.05 -1.18 -5.32
CA VAL A 97 -15.51 -0.80 -6.62
C VAL A 97 -15.70 0.69 -6.87
N MET A 98 -14.77 1.28 -7.61
CA MET A 98 -14.84 2.68 -8.02
C MET A 98 -15.37 2.77 -9.45
N ARG A 99 -16.47 3.49 -9.62
CA ARG A 99 -17.10 3.73 -10.92
C ARG A 99 -16.86 5.18 -11.34
N LEU A 100 -16.24 5.37 -12.50
CA LEU A 100 -16.09 6.68 -13.13
C LEU A 100 -17.11 6.82 -14.26
N THR A 101 -17.92 7.88 -14.22
CA THR A 101 -18.89 8.23 -15.25
C THR A 101 -18.72 9.70 -15.66
N ALA A 102 -19.49 10.15 -16.65
CA ALA A 102 -19.58 11.58 -16.98
C ALA A 102 -20.10 12.42 -15.79
N GLY A 103 -20.86 11.82 -14.86
CA GLY A 103 -21.34 12.47 -13.64
C GLY A 103 -20.30 12.55 -12.51
N GLY A 104 -19.13 11.94 -12.68
CA GLY A 104 -18.07 11.94 -11.70
C GLY A 104 -17.72 10.54 -11.17
N LEU A 105 -17.01 10.53 -10.05
CA LEU A 105 -16.48 9.34 -9.40
C LEU A 105 -17.42 8.87 -8.28
N GLU A 106 -17.74 7.59 -8.26
CA GLU A 106 -18.69 6.98 -7.32
C GLU A 106 -18.11 5.70 -6.72
N ARG A 107 -18.29 5.51 -5.40
CA ARG A 107 -18.01 4.25 -4.72
C ARG A 107 -19.26 3.38 -4.72
N VAL A 108 -19.12 2.14 -5.17
CA VAL A 108 -20.18 1.13 -5.12
C VAL A 108 -19.78 0.07 -4.11
N ASP A 109 -20.58 -0.05 -3.04
CA ASP A 109 -20.43 -1.08 -2.02
C ASP A 109 -20.95 -2.43 -2.55
N LEU A 110 -20.13 -3.46 -2.39
CA LEU A 110 -20.37 -4.84 -2.82
C LEU A 110 -20.49 -5.80 -1.64
N VAL A 111 -20.41 -5.32 -0.39
CA VAL A 111 -20.63 -6.17 0.79
C VAL A 111 -22.05 -6.73 0.74
N PRO A 112 -22.23 -8.07 0.71
CA PRO A 112 -23.57 -8.67 0.73
C PRO A 112 -24.32 -8.23 1.98
N LYS A 113 -25.59 -7.85 1.81
CA LYS A 113 -26.50 -7.50 2.92
C LYS A 113 -27.06 -8.73 3.60
#